data_AF-A0A5C2HEU9-F1
#
_entry.id   AF-A0A5C2HEU9-F1
#
_cell.length_a   1.000
_cell.length_b   1.000
_cell.length_c   1.000
_cell.angle_alpha   90.00
_cell.angle_beta   90.00
_cell.angle_gamma   90.00
#
_symmetry.space_group_name_H-M   'P 1'
#
loop_
_entity.id
_entity.type
_entity.pdbx_description
1 polymer ?
#
loop_
_entity_poly.entity_id
_entity_poly.type
_entity_poly.pdbx_seq_one_letter_code
_entity_poly.pdbx_strand_id
1 'polypeptide(L)'
;MKEFFTDYLSIILFLHLISVVVWIGGMIVIRFSVHYSFLQINDPKIRLGRSLENLRIFFNMVIVLIITIFTTAIIMHLAFDLSNSDLKNIAFLKEFILVIMTLIFIVIFIKRRKTENLFKNENLALAKKELELISKYLIPINISLGLIEIFLGVSLRGF
;
A
#
# COMPACT_ATOMS: atom_id res chain seq x y z
N MET A 1 27.54 0.22 -6.04
CA MET A 1 26.27 -0.33 -5.51
C MET A 1 26.52 -1.42 -4.47
N LYS A 2 27.31 -2.46 -4.78
CA LYS A 2 27.62 -3.52 -3.80
C LYS A 2 28.28 -2.99 -2.51
N GLU A 3 29.34 -2.17 -2.61
CA GLU A 3 30.02 -1.56 -1.45
C GLU A 3 29.09 -0.68 -0.59
N PHE A 4 28.32 0.22 -1.23
CA PHE A 4 27.31 1.02 -0.54
C PHE A 4 26.27 0.15 0.18
N PHE A 5 25.80 -0.92 -0.47
CA PHE A 5 24.83 -1.82 0.14
C PHE A 5 25.43 -2.59 1.31
N THR A 6 26.68 -3.04 1.24
CA THR A 6 27.34 -3.74 2.36
C THR A 6 27.54 -2.80 3.56
N ASP A 7 27.90 -1.54 3.32
CA ASP A 7 28.11 -0.55 4.39
C ASP A 7 26.81 -0.17 5.10
N TYR A 8 25.68 -0.19 4.38
CA TYR A 8 24.36 0.23 4.87
C TYR A 8 23.33 -0.91 4.88
N LEU A 9 23.78 -2.17 4.90
CA LEU A 9 22.95 -3.36 4.75
C LEU A 9 21.76 -3.36 5.71
N SER A 10 22.06 -3.22 7.01
CA SER A 10 21.05 -3.29 8.07
C SER A 10 20.03 -2.18 7.97
N ILE A 11 20.45 -0.95 7.64
CA ILE A 11 19.53 0.19 7.56
C ILE A 11 18.63 0.11 6.32
N ILE A 12 19.16 -0.34 5.18
CA ILE A 12 18.38 -0.51 3.94
C ILE A 12 17.31 -1.60 4.13
N LEU A 13 17.69 -2.75 4.69
CA LEU A 13 16.76 -3.84 5.00
C LEU A 13 15.71 -3.41 6.01
N PHE A 14 16.12 -2.71 7.08
CA PHE A 14 15.20 -2.19 8.08
C PHE A 14 14.19 -1.22 7.47
N LEU A 15 14.64 -0.22 6.70
CA LEU A 15 13.77 0.76 6.02
C LEU A 15 12.80 0.10 5.05
N HIS A 16 13.25 -0.91 4.30
CA HIS A 16 12.38 -1.68 3.42
C HIS A 16 11.28 -2.40 4.22
N LEU A 17 11.68 -3.20 5.21
CA LEU A 17 10.75 -4.03 6.00
C LEU A 17 9.76 -3.18 6.79
N ILE A 18 10.20 -2.13 7.47
CA ILE A 18 9.30 -1.26 8.23
C ILE A 18 8.29 -0.57 7.30
N SER A 19 8.71 -0.19 6.09
CA SER A 19 7.81 0.46 5.13
C SER A 19 6.73 -0.51 4.62
N VAL A 20 7.11 -1.76 4.31
CA VAL A 20 6.16 -2.81 3.94
C VAL A 20 5.19 -3.09 5.09
N VAL A 21 5.70 -3.28 6.31
CA VAL A 21 4.88 -3.57 7.50
C VAL A 21 3.88 -2.45 7.78
N VAL A 22 4.32 -1.18 7.75
CA VAL A 22 3.43 -0.04 8.02
C VAL A 22 2.40 0.12 6.90
N TRP A 23 2.76 -0.11 5.64
CA TRP A 23 1.80 -0.02 4.53
C TRP A 23 0.72 -1.09 4.62
N ILE A 24 1.10 -2.37 4.68
CA ILE A 24 0.14 -3.48 4.71
C ILE A 24 -0.64 -3.49 6.03
N GLY A 25 0.06 -3.34 7.15
CA GLY A 25 -0.55 -3.26 8.48
C GLY A 25 -1.53 -2.09 8.60
N GLY A 26 -1.16 -0.92 8.06
CA GLY A 26 -2.05 0.25 8.04
C GLY A 26 -3.31 0.03 7.21
N MET A 27 -3.22 -0.66 6.06
CA MET A 27 -4.40 -1.03 5.28
C MET A 27 -5.31 -2.00 6.02
N ILE A 28 -4.74 -2.98 6.74
CA ILE A 28 -5.48 -3.91 7.59
C ILE A 28 -6.21 -3.16 8.70
N VAL A 29 -5.53 -2.24 9.41
CA VAL A 29 -6.14 -1.42 10.46
C VAL A 29 -7.29 -0.57 9.90
N ILE A 30 -7.13 0.05 8.73
CA ILE A 30 -8.22 0.81 8.11
C ILE A 30 -9.40 -0.09 7.77
N ARG A 31 -9.16 -1.29 7.25
CA ARG A 31 -10.21 -2.20 6.83
C ARG A 31 -10.97 -2.81 8.02
N PHE A 32 -10.28 -3.22 9.07
CA PHE A 32 -10.88 -4.00 10.16
C PHE A 32 -11.19 -3.18 11.41
N SER A 33 -10.46 -2.10 11.67
CA SER A 33 -10.73 -1.23 12.82
C SER A 33 -11.52 0.01 12.40
N VAL A 34 -10.98 0.81 11.48
CA VAL A 34 -11.56 2.12 11.14
C VAL A 34 -12.88 1.99 10.40
N HIS A 35 -12.96 1.12 9.39
CA HIS A 35 -14.17 0.95 8.59
C HIS A 35 -15.36 0.51 9.45
N TYR A 36 -15.19 -0.51 10.29
CA TYR A 36 -16.27 -1.01 11.15
C TYR A 36 -16.64 -0.02 12.25
N SER A 37 -15.67 0.71 12.81
CA SER A 37 -15.94 1.81 13.74
C SER A 37 -16.84 2.88 13.08
N PHE A 38 -16.56 3.25 11.84
CA PHE A 38 -17.34 4.25 11.11
C PHE A 38 -18.74 3.80 10.72
N LEU A 39 -18.99 2.50 10.55
CA LEU A 39 -20.35 1.99 10.29
C LEU A 39 -21.31 2.32 11.44
N GLN A 40 -20.82 2.49 12.66
CA GLN A 40 -21.63 2.86 13.84
C GLN A 40 -22.05 4.34 13.85
N ILE A 41 -21.52 5.18 12.96
CA ILE A 41 -21.95 6.57 12.83
C ILE A 41 -23.30 6.61 12.09
N ASN A 42 -24.34 7.08 12.79
CA ASN A 42 -25.71 7.16 12.28
C ASN A 42 -25.86 8.16 11.13
N ASP A 43 -25.24 9.33 11.26
CA ASP A 43 -25.29 10.38 10.23
C ASP A 43 -24.43 9.98 9.00
N PRO A 44 -25.05 9.77 7.83
CA PRO A 44 -24.32 9.35 6.63
C PRO A 44 -23.33 10.39 6.11
N LYS A 45 -23.62 11.70 6.27
CA LYS A 45 -22.76 12.80 5.82
C LYS A 45 -21.51 12.85 6.70
N ILE A 46 -21.66 12.74 8.02
CA ILE A 46 -20.53 12.69 8.95
C ILE A 46 -19.68 11.45 8.69
N ARG A 47 -20.30 10.28 8.55
CA ARG A 47 -19.60 9.02 8.27
C ARG A 47 -18.77 9.08 7.00
N LEU A 48 -19.34 9.61 5.92
CA LEU A 48 -18.68 9.76 4.63
C LEU A 48 -17.51 10.75 4.72
N GLY A 49 -17.72 11.91 5.35
CA GLY A 49 -16.67 12.91 5.56
C GLY A 49 -15.47 12.37 6.35
N ARG A 50 -15.73 11.70 7.47
CA ARG A 50 -14.67 11.08 8.31
C ARG A 50 -13.91 9.98 7.58
N SER A 51 -14.62 9.17 6.78
CA SER A 51 -13.99 8.16 5.93
C SER A 51 -13.01 8.79 4.92
N LEU A 52 -13.44 9.84 4.24
CA LEU A 52 -12.61 10.54 3.25
C LEU A 52 -11.40 11.23 3.88
N GLU A 53 -11.56 11.83 5.06
CA GLU A 53 -10.48 12.48 5.80
C GLU A 53 -9.42 11.47 6.26
N ASN A 54 -9.84 10.37 6.88
CA ASN A 54 -8.91 9.33 7.31
C ASN A 54 -8.14 8.72 6.14
N LEU A 55 -8.81 8.43 5.02
CA LEU A 55 -8.14 7.94 3.82
C LEU A 55 -7.12 8.95 3.28
N ARG A 56 -7.38 10.26 3.36
CA ARG A 56 -6.43 11.29 2.93
C ARG A 56 -5.13 11.24 3.73
N ILE A 57 -5.26 11.25 5.06
CA ILE A 57 -4.11 11.26 5.97
C ILE A 57 -3.30 9.98 5.77
N PHE A 58 -3.98 8.84 5.72
CA PHE A 58 -3.35 7.56 5.49
C PHE A 58 -2.62 7.47 4.14
N PHE A 59 -3.27 7.87 3.04
CA PHE A 59 -2.64 7.77 1.73
C PHE A 59 -1.42 8.68 1.58
N ASN A 60 -1.43 9.86 2.20
CA ASN A 60 -0.25 10.72 2.20
C ASN A 60 0.96 10.05 2.87
N MET A 61 0.75 9.36 3.99
CA MET A 61 1.79 8.57 4.65
C MET A 61 2.24 7.41 3.75
N VAL A 62 1.29 6.67 3.15
CA VAL A 62 1.59 5.53 2.27
C VAL A 62 2.43 5.92 1.05
N ILE A 63 2.23 7.10 0.47
CA ILE A 63 3.06 7.58 -0.65
C ILE A 63 4.55 7.60 -0.27
N VAL A 64 4.87 8.09 0.93
CA VAL A 64 6.26 8.12 1.42
C VAL A 64 6.81 6.70 1.54
N LEU A 65 6.02 5.76 2.09
CA LEU A 65 6.42 4.37 2.24
C LEU A 65 6.64 3.67 0.91
N ILE A 66 5.75 3.89 -0.08
CA ILE A 66 5.90 3.33 -1.43
C ILE A 66 7.22 3.78 -2.04
N ILE A 67 7.54 5.07 -1.95
CA ILE A 67 8.80 5.62 -2.46
C ILE A 67 9.99 4.92 -1.77
N THR A 68 9.97 4.81 -0.43
CA THR A 68 11.02 4.11 0.33
C THR A 68 11.15 2.65 -0.09
N ILE A 69 10.05 1.94 -0.31
CA ILE A 69 10.05 0.54 -0.76
C ILE A 69 10.69 0.41 -2.14
N PHE A 70 10.30 1.24 -3.12
CA PHE A 70 10.89 1.20 -4.45
C PHE A 70 12.39 1.51 -4.43
N THR A 71 12.80 2.55 -3.71
CA THR A 71 14.22 2.91 -3.62
C THR A 71 15.04 1.78 -3.01
N THR A 72 14.58 1.22 -1.89
CA THR A 72 15.29 0.11 -1.23
C THR A 72 15.25 -1.18 -2.04
N ALA A 73 14.14 -1.49 -2.73
CA ALA A 73 14.02 -2.65 -3.61
C ALA A 73 15.01 -2.59 -4.78
N ILE A 74 15.14 -1.45 -5.45
CA ILE A 74 16.10 -1.26 -6.54
C ILE A 74 17.54 -1.43 -6.05
N ILE A 75 17.89 -0.86 -4.89
CA ILE A 75 19.23 -1.02 -4.31
C ILE A 75 19.54 -2.49 -4.05
N MET A 76 18.61 -3.22 -3.42
CA MET A 76 18.78 -4.65 -3.13
C MET A 76 18.86 -5.50 -4.40
N HIS A 77 17.99 -5.25 -5.38
CA HIS A 77 18.01 -5.98 -6.65
C HIS A 77 19.38 -5.92 -7.33
N LEU A 78 19.95 -4.71 -7.41
CA LEU A 78 21.26 -4.48 -8.02
C LEU A 78 22.41 -5.01 -7.18
N ALA A 79 22.30 -4.97 -5.84
CA ALA A 79 23.36 -5.41 -4.95
C ALA A 79 23.50 -6.94 -4.90
N PHE A 80 22.38 -7.67 -4.85
CA PHE A 80 22.37 -9.13 -4.79
C PHE A 80 22.51 -9.81 -6.16
N ASP A 81 22.55 -9.04 -7.25
CA ASP A 81 22.58 -9.58 -8.63
C ASP A 81 21.50 -10.64 -8.89
N LEU A 82 20.29 -10.39 -8.36
CA LEU A 82 19.16 -11.33 -8.40
C LEU A 82 18.77 -11.73 -9.83
N SER A 83 19.12 -10.91 -10.82
CA SER A 83 18.92 -11.16 -12.25
C SER A 83 19.66 -12.38 -12.80
N ASN A 84 20.73 -12.83 -12.15
CA ASN A 84 21.56 -13.97 -12.54
C ASN A 84 21.47 -15.15 -11.56
N SER A 85 20.60 -15.06 -10.55
CA SER A 85 20.42 -16.08 -9.51
C SER A 85 19.30 -17.08 -9.85
N ASP A 86 19.30 -18.24 -9.22
CA ASP A 86 18.19 -19.21 -9.28
C ASP A 86 16.87 -18.63 -8.72
N LEU A 87 16.97 -17.55 -7.93
CA LEU A 87 15.84 -16.86 -7.29
C LEU A 87 15.23 -15.76 -8.17
N LYS A 88 15.76 -15.55 -9.38
CA LYS A 88 15.32 -14.54 -10.34
C LYS A 88 13.80 -14.47 -10.46
N ASN A 89 13.16 -15.62 -10.66
CA ASN A 89 11.71 -15.69 -10.89
C ASN A 89 10.91 -15.17 -9.69
N ILE A 90 11.34 -15.49 -8.46
CA ILE A 90 10.69 -15.04 -7.23
C ILE A 90 10.89 -13.53 -7.05
N ALA A 91 12.09 -13.02 -7.32
CA ALA A 91 12.41 -11.60 -7.24
C ALA A 91 11.57 -10.77 -8.22
N PHE A 92 11.52 -11.17 -9.50
CA PHE A 92 10.69 -10.50 -10.51
C PHE A 92 9.20 -10.58 -10.20
N LEU A 93 8.70 -11.72 -9.72
CA LEU A 93 7.30 -11.87 -9.33
C LEU A 93 6.93 -10.91 -8.19
N LYS A 94 7.79 -10.81 -7.17
CA LYS A 94 7.61 -9.88 -6.04
C LYS A 94 7.55 -8.42 -6.52
N GLU A 95 8.49 -8.02 -7.38
CA GLU A 95 8.52 -6.67 -7.96
C GLU A 95 7.30 -6.37 -8.82
N PHE A 96 6.85 -7.35 -9.61
CA PHE A 96 5.65 -7.24 -10.42
C PHE A 96 4.40 -7.04 -9.56
N ILE A 97 4.27 -7.78 -8.45
CA ILE A 97 3.18 -7.61 -7.48
C ILE A 97 3.24 -6.20 -6.86
N LEU A 98 4.42 -5.73 -6.45
CA LEU A 98 4.61 -4.38 -5.90
C LEU A 98 4.14 -3.29 -6.89
N VAL A 99 4.45 -3.44 -8.18
CA VAL A 99 3.99 -2.52 -9.23
C VAL A 99 2.47 -2.55 -9.36
N ILE A 100 1.85 -3.73 -9.41
CA ILE A 100 0.38 -3.86 -9.48
C ILE A 100 -0.28 -3.21 -8.26
N MET A 101 0.22 -3.47 -7.05
CA MET A 101 -0.27 -2.88 -5.82
C MET A 101 -0.20 -1.35 -5.83
N THR A 102 0.90 -0.82 -6.36
CA THR A 102 1.11 0.62 -6.51
C THR A 102 0.13 1.22 -7.52
N LEU A 103 -0.14 0.54 -8.64
CA LEU A 103 -1.15 0.97 -9.60
C LEU A 103 -2.56 0.97 -8.99
N ILE A 104 -2.90 -0.07 -8.23
CA ILE A 104 -4.17 -0.12 -7.49
C ILE A 104 -4.26 1.06 -6.51
N PHE A 105 -3.18 1.34 -5.78
CA PHE A 105 -3.10 2.49 -4.87
C PHE A 105 -3.30 3.82 -5.61
N ILE A 106 -2.69 4.02 -6.78
CA ILE A 106 -2.88 5.23 -7.61
C ILE A 106 -4.35 5.36 -8.01
N VAL A 107 -5.00 4.27 -8.46
CA VAL A 107 -6.43 4.27 -8.80
C VAL A 107 -7.29 4.64 -7.58
N ILE A 108 -6.98 4.08 -6.42
CA ILE A 108 -7.65 4.41 -5.15
C ILE A 108 -7.49 5.90 -4.83
N PHE A 109 -6.28 6.45 -4.96
CA PHE A 109 -5.97 7.85 -4.65
C PHE A 109 -6.76 8.81 -5.55
N ILE A 110 -6.79 8.55 -6.86
CA ILE A 110 -7.57 9.33 -7.83
C ILE A 110 -9.07 9.24 -7.51
N LYS A 111 -9.58 8.03 -7.27
CA LYS A 111 -11.00 7.83 -6.91
C LYS A 111 -11.36 8.56 -5.62
N ARG A 112 -10.52 8.50 -4.58
CA ARG A 112 -10.77 9.21 -3.32
C ARG A 112 -10.88 10.73 -3.54
N ARG A 113 -10.02 11.32 -4.38
CA ARG A 113 -10.09 12.75 -4.73
C ARG A 113 -11.38 13.08 -5.49
N LYS A 114 -11.78 12.25 -6.45
CA LYS A 114 -13.07 12.37 -7.16
C LYS A 114 -14.24 12.31 -6.17
N THR A 115 -14.23 11.35 -5.25
CA THR A 115 -15.26 11.19 -4.22
C THR A 115 -15.33 12.39 -3.27
N GLU A 116 -14.19 12.96 -2.89
CA GLU A 116 -14.17 14.17 -2.07
C GLU A 116 -14.80 15.38 -2.78
N ASN A 117 -14.57 15.54 -4.08
CA ASN A 117 -15.22 16.60 -4.86
C ASN A 117 -16.74 16.38 -4.93
N LEU A 118 -17.21 15.14 -5.12
CA LEU A 118 -18.65 14.81 -5.10
C LEU A 118 -19.27 15.12 -3.73
N PHE A 119 -18.55 14.82 -2.64
CA PHE A 119 -18.99 15.12 -1.28
C PHE A 119 -19.11 16.62 -1.03
N LYS A 120 -18.13 17.42 -1.48
CA LYS A 120 -18.15 18.89 -1.37
C LYS A 120 -19.27 19.53 -2.18
N ASN A 121 -19.64 18.94 -3.31
CA ASN A 121 -20.75 19.37 -4.16
C ASN A 121 -22.11 18.80 -3.70
N GLU A 122 -22.20 18.30 -2.47
CA GLU A 122 -23.41 17.72 -1.85
C GLU A 122 -24.01 16.51 -2.60
N ASN A 123 -23.30 15.91 -3.54
CA ASN A 123 -23.72 14.70 -4.24
C ASN A 123 -23.35 13.44 -3.43
N LEU A 124 -24.02 13.28 -2.29
CA LEU A 124 -23.71 12.25 -1.30
C LEU A 124 -23.95 10.82 -1.81
N ALA A 125 -24.96 10.62 -2.67
CA ALA A 125 -25.30 9.30 -3.20
C ALA A 125 -24.18 8.75 -4.10
N LEU A 126 -23.70 9.56 -5.05
CA LEU A 126 -22.58 9.14 -5.91
C LEU A 126 -21.28 9.04 -5.12
N ALA A 127 -21.04 9.95 -4.18
CA ALA A 127 -19.86 9.91 -3.33
C ALA A 127 -19.81 8.60 -2.50
N LYS A 128 -20.94 8.18 -1.92
CA LYS A 128 -21.06 6.90 -1.22
C LYS A 128 -20.74 5.72 -2.13
N LYS A 129 -21.33 5.67 -3.33
CA LYS A 129 -21.10 4.59 -4.32
C LYS A 129 -19.63 4.47 -4.72
N GLU A 130 -18.95 5.58 -4.98
CA GLU A 130 -17.52 5.57 -5.34
C GLU A 130 -16.64 5.15 -4.15
N LEU A 131 -16.98 5.56 -2.92
CA LEU A 131 -16.27 5.12 -1.71
C LEU A 131 -16.47 3.62 -1.42
N GLU A 132 -17.66 3.08 -1.68
CA GLU A 132 -17.94 1.66 -1.52
C GLU A 132 -17.03 0.80 -2.43
N LEU A 133 -16.78 1.23 -3.66
CA LEU A 133 -15.85 0.52 -4.56
C LEU A 133 -14.43 0.46 -3.97
N ILE A 134 -13.95 1.58 -3.41
CA ILE A 134 -12.63 1.65 -2.75
C ILE A 134 -12.58 0.67 -1.58
N SER A 135 -13.54 0.79 -0.66
CA SER A 135 -13.52 0.06 0.60
C SER A 135 -13.79 -1.44 0.42
N LYS A 136 -14.72 -1.83 -0.47
CA LYS A 136 -15.18 -3.21 -0.64
C LYS A 136 -14.27 -4.06 -1.53
N TYR A 137 -13.60 -3.46 -2.51
CA TYR A 137 -12.83 -4.22 -3.51
C TYR A 137 -11.36 -3.81 -3.52
N LEU A 138 -11.06 -2.53 -3.78
CA LEU A 138 -9.68 -2.11 -4.06
C LEU A 138 -8.77 -2.27 -2.83
N ILE A 139 -9.23 -1.87 -1.64
CA ILE A 139 -8.45 -2.05 -0.40
C ILE A 139 -8.23 -3.54 -0.08
N PRO A 140 -9.26 -4.41 -0.04
CA PRO A 140 -9.05 -5.84 0.21
C PRO A 140 -8.14 -6.52 -0.81
N ILE A 141 -8.27 -6.22 -2.11
CA ILE A 141 -7.38 -6.76 -3.16
C ILE A 141 -5.93 -6.35 -2.88
N ASN A 142 -5.70 -5.08 -2.54
CA ASN A 142 -4.35 -4.58 -2.27
C ASN A 142 -3.75 -5.23 -1.00
N ILE A 143 -4.56 -5.47 0.04
CA ILE A 143 -4.12 -6.22 1.24
C ILE A 143 -3.71 -7.65 0.85
N SER A 144 -4.53 -8.36 0.08
CA SER A 144 -4.23 -9.74 -0.33
C SER A 144 -2.92 -9.83 -1.12
N LEU A 145 -2.71 -8.92 -2.07
CA LEU A 145 -1.44 -8.83 -2.82
C LEU A 145 -0.26 -8.53 -1.89
N GLY A 146 -0.43 -7.65 -0.91
CA GLY A 146 0.60 -7.34 0.07
C GLY A 146 0.99 -8.52 0.97
N LEU A 147 0.03 -9.36 1.35
CA LEU A 147 0.33 -10.59 2.10
C LEU A 147 1.11 -11.59 1.25
N ILE A 148 0.78 -11.71 -0.04
CA ILE A 148 1.54 -12.55 -0.99
C ILE A 148 2.96 -11.98 -1.16
N GLU A 149 3.10 -10.67 -1.29
CA GLU A 149 4.40 -9.98 -1.41
C GLU A 149 5.29 -10.25 -0.19
N ILE A 150 4.74 -10.15 1.03
CA ILE A 150 5.45 -10.45 2.27
C ILE A 150 5.90 -11.92 2.27
N PHE A 151 5.03 -12.85 1.89
CA PHE A 151 5.37 -14.27 1.81
C PHE A 151 6.54 -14.52 0.85
N LEU A 152 6.50 -13.96 -0.36
CA LEU A 152 7.61 -14.06 -1.33
C LEU A 152 8.89 -13.42 -0.78
N GLY A 153 8.79 -12.29 -0.08
CA GLY A 153 9.92 -11.66 0.59
C GLY A 153 10.57 -12.55 1.66
N VAL A 154 9.77 -13.29 2.43
CA VAL A 154 10.28 -14.28 3.39
C VAL A 154 10.95 -15.45 2.68
N SER A 155 10.41 -15.92 1.55
CA SER A 155 11.03 -16.99 0.76
C SER A 155 12.41 -16.62 0.18
N LEU A 156 12.71 -15.32 0.06
CA LEU A 156 14.02 -14.82 -0.37
C LEU A 156 15.01 -14.67 0.79
N ARG A 157 14.59 -14.86 2.05
CA ARG A 157 15.45 -14.69 3.23
C ARG A 157 16.34 -15.93 3.43
N GLY A 158 17.64 -15.71 3.61
CA GLY A 158 18.62 -16.78 3.87
C GLY A 158 19.55 -17.09 2.70
N PHE A 159 19.52 -16.25 1.67
CA PHE A 159 20.47 -16.22 0.56
C PHE A 159 21.22 -14.88 0.56
#